data_AF-A0A918UTL7-F1
#
_entry.id   AF-A0A918UTL7-F1
#
_cell.length_a   1.000
_cell.length_b   1.000
_cell.length_c   1.000
_cell.angle_alpha   90.00
_cell.angle_beta   90.00
_cell.angle_gamma   90.00
#
_symmetry.space_group_name_H-M   'P 1'
#
loop_
_entity.id
_entity.type
_entity.pdbx_description
1 polymer ?
#
loop_
_entity_poly.entity_id
_entity_poly.type
_entity_poly.pdbx_seq_one_letter_code
_entity_poly.pdbx_strand_id
1 'polypeptide(L)'
;MPVSAEVNDAYGGVLVTSKYSPLRNIGFGDDEDYGSKLMRLRTGILRGMNLIGRLEFVVENWADVRTTEANAQRRPPLVVVSTGRADWISAGVNAAKARGEALNGAGVPLRGIGDMRALGLVPADEGNLPALSPVYSPGRVGDHRSVYLMVNAREYTYYAKKLKDTGITVVGWQSGNGMKTRLAGFGASRFAALQFCKELRAGHAAWPYAWVFDDNVVALTGLPVRGQNQANPVPDGLSGIEDAVVTAAGAAEPFPVCVGFQAGTAAKSAEEIGALATKNVDRAPIALTLEEKPGLVQQAVLWNMGRLNPQVQPPHDAQQEGTDWGLNIGPAFVASAEDVSMINYFKRTGIPYRQYKGIAVVKAAPAEDRSGNLGNKGAADVRAYREEIARVCARAESESFGVDPQNPPPPVRVRDQVLSSFLAALNGASANGAFDQNKAACQAVEQMMAKALTDDAQARDQTALESVFKIRLMPTVFRNSGFRNIQPAQEGP
;
A
#
# COMPACT_ATOMS: atom_id res chain seq x y z
N MET A 1 29.18 -12.31 18.33
CA MET A 1 28.19 -11.92 19.37
C MET A 1 26.80 -12.32 18.92
N PRO A 2 25.93 -12.73 19.87
CA PRO A 2 24.50 -12.90 19.63
C PRO A 2 23.84 -11.66 19.01
N VAL A 3 22.80 -11.83 18.18
CA VAL A 3 21.91 -10.72 17.77
C VAL A 3 21.34 -10.08 19.04
N SER A 4 21.11 -8.78 19.11
CA SER A 4 20.55 -8.10 20.28
C SER A 4 19.42 -7.16 19.88
N ALA A 5 18.43 -6.99 20.75
CA ALA A 5 17.38 -5.98 20.58
C ALA A 5 16.80 -5.59 21.95
N GLU A 6 15.92 -4.59 21.98
CA GLU A 6 15.14 -4.22 23.17
C GLU A 6 13.64 -4.18 22.83
N VAL A 7 12.78 -4.41 23.84
CA VAL A 7 11.34 -4.11 23.70
C VAL A 7 11.18 -2.62 23.47
N ASN A 8 10.37 -2.26 22.49
CA ASN A 8 9.89 -0.89 22.38
C ASN A 8 8.68 -0.67 23.29
N ASP A 9 8.88 0.03 24.39
CA ASP A 9 7.82 0.34 25.38
C ASP A 9 6.68 1.19 24.78
N ALA A 10 6.91 1.85 23.63
CA ALA A 10 5.89 2.62 22.91
C ALA A 10 5.14 1.79 21.84
N TYR A 11 5.42 0.49 21.73
CA TYR A 11 4.76 -0.39 20.77
C TYR A 11 3.23 -0.39 20.95
N GLY A 12 2.50 -0.37 19.83
CA GLY A 12 1.04 -0.25 19.82
C GLY A 12 0.52 1.18 19.98
N GLY A 13 1.39 2.18 20.14
CA GLY A 13 1.02 3.58 20.18
C GLY A 13 0.40 4.11 18.87
N VAL A 14 -0.06 5.37 18.90
CA VAL A 14 -0.80 6.00 17.79
C VAL A 14 0.06 6.39 16.58
N LEU A 15 1.38 6.52 16.76
CA LEU A 15 2.30 6.90 15.70
C LEU A 15 2.56 5.71 14.78
N VAL A 16 2.61 5.95 13.47
CA VAL A 16 2.94 4.91 12.48
C VAL A 16 4.28 4.24 12.80
N THR A 17 5.26 4.99 13.28
CA THR A 17 6.59 4.49 13.63
C THR A 17 6.61 3.62 14.88
N SER A 18 5.65 3.78 15.80
CA SER A 18 5.55 2.97 17.02
C SER A 18 4.57 1.81 16.89
N LYS A 19 3.55 1.96 16.04
CA LYS A 19 2.52 0.94 15.76
C LYS A 19 3.07 -0.37 15.17
N TYR A 20 4.17 -0.31 14.44
CA TYR A 20 4.75 -1.46 13.72
C TYR A 20 6.14 -1.86 14.21
N SER A 21 6.58 -1.31 15.34
CA SER A 21 7.95 -1.47 15.81
C SER A 21 8.00 -2.03 17.23
N PRO A 22 7.70 -3.34 17.47
CA PRO A 22 7.88 -3.95 18.78
C PRO A 22 9.33 -4.00 19.28
N LEU A 23 10.32 -3.71 18.42
CA LEU A 23 11.75 -3.73 18.76
C LEU A 23 12.35 -2.32 18.70
N ARG A 24 13.41 -2.11 19.46
CA ARG A 24 14.37 -1.00 19.29
C ARG A 24 15.80 -1.52 19.46
N ASN A 25 16.80 -0.72 19.09
CA ASN A 25 18.22 -1.01 19.29
C ASN A 25 18.67 -2.38 18.75
N ILE A 26 18.19 -2.76 17.56
CA ILE A 26 18.54 -4.03 16.92
C ILE A 26 20.00 -4.00 16.47
N GLY A 27 20.79 -4.95 16.95
CA GLY A 27 22.17 -5.22 16.53
C GLY A 27 22.33 -6.70 16.18
N PHE A 28 23.20 -7.03 15.22
CA PHE A 28 23.38 -8.43 14.78
C PHE A 28 24.64 -9.10 15.30
N GLY A 29 25.50 -8.36 16.00
CA GLY A 29 26.78 -8.88 16.45
C GLY A 29 27.63 -9.35 15.27
N ASP A 30 28.07 -10.62 15.30
CA ASP A 30 28.99 -11.19 14.30
C ASP A 30 28.30 -12.18 13.33
N ASP A 31 26.97 -12.36 13.41
CA ASP A 31 26.24 -13.29 12.51
C ASP A 31 25.93 -12.62 11.17
N GLU A 32 26.94 -12.50 10.30
CA GLU A 32 26.87 -11.82 8.99
C GLU A 32 25.74 -12.33 8.06
N ASP A 33 25.18 -13.51 8.30
CA ASP A 33 24.14 -14.10 7.42
C ASP A 33 22.74 -14.11 8.05
N TYR A 34 22.55 -13.54 9.23
CA TYR A 34 21.29 -13.64 9.98
C TYR A 34 20.10 -13.07 9.20
N GLY A 35 20.26 -11.90 8.58
CA GLY A 35 19.22 -11.28 7.76
C GLY A 35 18.81 -12.14 6.56
N SER A 36 19.79 -12.70 5.85
CA SER A 36 19.54 -13.59 4.71
C SER A 36 18.86 -14.90 5.14
N LYS A 37 19.20 -15.47 6.30
CA LYS A 37 18.51 -16.65 6.87
C LYS A 37 17.02 -16.36 7.12
N LEU A 38 16.68 -15.23 7.74
CA LEU A 38 15.29 -14.83 7.98
C LEU A 38 14.50 -14.66 6.67
N MET A 39 15.08 -13.99 5.68
CA MET A 39 14.44 -13.81 4.36
C MET A 39 14.16 -15.13 3.65
N ARG A 40 15.13 -16.07 3.65
CA ARG A 40 14.96 -17.41 3.07
C ARG A 40 13.93 -18.23 3.82
N LEU A 41 13.91 -18.18 5.15
CA LEU A 41 12.93 -18.86 5.96
C LEU A 41 11.51 -18.37 5.62
N ARG A 42 11.28 -17.06 5.67
CA ARG A 42 9.96 -16.46 5.41
C ARG A 42 9.46 -16.75 3.99
N THR A 43 10.33 -16.56 2.99
CA THR A 43 9.97 -16.86 1.60
C THR A 43 9.77 -18.36 1.37
N GLY A 44 10.54 -19.21 2.04
CA GLY A 44 10.38 -20.66 2.06
C GLY A 44 9.04 -21.11 2.62
N ILE A 45 8.61 -20.54 3.75
CA ILE A 45 7.27 -20.79 4.34
C ILE A 45 6.18 -20.43 3.33
N LEU A 46 6.23 -19.21 2.78
CA LEU A 46 5.20 -18.75 1.84
C LEU A 46 5.18 -19.56 0.53
N ARG A 47 6.34 -20.01 0.01
CA ARG A 47 6.42 -20.90 -1.16
C ARG A 47 5.94 -22.32 -0.83
N GLY A 48 6.32 -22.87 0.32
CA GLY A 48 5.87 -24.18 0.78
C GLY A 48 4.35 -24.24 0.98
N MET A 49 3.76 -23.11 1.40
CA MET A 49 2.30 -22.91 1.43
C MET A 49 1.71 -22.49 0.08
N ASN A 50 2.52 -22.41 -0.98
CA ASN A 50 2.09 -22.01 -2.31
C ASN A 50 1.30 -20.66 -2.32
N LEU A 51 1.66 -19.74 -1.43
CA LEU A 51 1.03 -18.42 -1.28
C LEU A 51 1.68 -17.37 -2.19
N ILE A 52 2.93 -17.60 -2.60
CA ILE A 52 3.66 -16.79 -3.57
C ILE A 52 3.99 -17.65 -4.79
N GLY A 53 3.52 -17.22 -5.97
CA GLY A 53 3.75 -17.94 -7.21
C GLY A 53 2.76 -17.62 -8.33
N ARG A 54 1.48 -17.41 -8.01
CA ARG A 54 0.46 -16.97 -8.98
C ARG A 54 -0.55 -16.06 -8.30
N LEU A 55 -0.89 -14.96 -8.96
CA LEU A 55 -2.02 -14.11 -8.59
C LEU A 55 -3.19 -14.37 -9.52
N GLU A 56 -4.38 -14.28 -8.97
CA GLU A 56 -5.62 -14.22 -9.73
C GLU A 56 -6.35 -12.92 -9.41
N PHE A 57 -6.79 -12.25 -10.46
CA PHE A 57 -7.60 -11.04 -10.37
C PHE A 57 -9.05 -11.33 -10.74
N VAL A 58 -9.96 -10.79 -9.94
CA VAL A 58 -11.40 -10.84 -10.14
C VAL A 58 -11.86 -9.42 -10.45
N VAL A 59 -12.46 -9.23 -11.61
CA VAL A 59 -13.00 -7.94 -12.04
C VAL A 59 -14.30 -8.19 -12.78
N GLU A 60 -15.15 -7.17 -12.90
CA GLU A 60 -16.44 -7.31 -13.58
C GLU A 60 -16.25 -7.66 -15.06
N ASN A 61 -15.46 -6.84 -15.75
CA ASN A 61 -15.10 -7.05 -17.14
C ASN A 61 -13.64 -6.67 -17.39
N TRP A 62 -12.77 -7.67 -17.55
CA TRP A 62 -11.35 -7.43 -17.82
C TRP A 62 -11.10 -6.80 -19.19
N ALA A 63 -11.91 -7.15 -20.20
CA ALA A 63 -11.77 -6.61 -21.54
C ALA A 63 -12.05 -5.11 -21.59
N ASP A 64 -13.06 -4.64 -20.85
CA ASP A 64 -13.40 -3.22 -20.74
C ASP A 64 -12.29 -2.45 -20.02
N VAL A 65 -11.74 -3.03 -18.95
CA VAL A 65 -10.59 -2.46 -18.23
C VAL A 65 -9.38 -2.31 -19.16
N ARG A 66 -9.03 -3.34 -19.93
CA ARG A 66 -7.93 -3.26 -20.90
C ARG A 66 -8.19 -2.24 -22.00
N THR A 67 -9.38 -2.23 -22.58
CA THR A 67 -9.76 -1.29 -23.66
C THR A 67 -9.71 0.15 -23.14
N THR A 68 -10.19 0.36 -21.92
CA THR A 68 -10.15 1.63 -21.20
C THR A 68 -8.72 2.14 -21.08
N GLU A 69 -7.80 1.32 -20.59
CA GLU A 69 -6.41 1.71 -20.31
C GLU A 69 -5.51 1.77 -21.56
N ALA A 70 -5.90 1.10 -22.65
CA ALA A 70 -5.20 1.18 -23.94
C ALA A 70 -5.42 2.51 -24.68
N ASN A 71 -6.38 3.34 -24.25
CA ASN A 71 -6.63 4.63 -24.88
C ASN A 71 -5.46 5.61 -24.62
N ALA A 72 -4.89 6.16 -25.69
CA ALA A 72 -3.72 7.03 -25.66
C ALA A 72 -3.90 8.33 -24.84
N GLN A 73 -5.14 8.78 -24.62
CA GLN A 73 -5.44 9.96 -23.80
C GLN A 73 -5.53 9.64 -22.30
N ARG A 74 -5.42 8.37 -21.89
CA ARG A 74 -5.49 7.98 -20.48
C ARG A 74 -4.28 8.48 -19.71
N ARG A 75 -4.57 9.06 -18.54
CA ARG A 75 -3.57 9.35 -17.52
C ARG A 75 -3.25 8.06 -16.74
N PRO A 76 -2.07 7.96 -16.10
CA PRO A 76 -1.71 6.89 -15.17
C PRO A 76 -2.87 6.43 -14.27
N PRO A 77 -3.19 5.14 -14.12
CA PRO A 77 -4.27 4.72 -13.25
C PRO A 77 -3.92 4.98 -11.79
N LEU A 78 -4.94 5.12 -10.96
CA LEU A 78 -4.80 5.19 -9.50
C LEU A 78 -5.37 3.92 -8.89
N VAL A 79 -4.51 3.12 -8.25
CA VAL A 79 -4.89 1.92 -7.52
C VAL A 79 -4.87 2.20 -6.03
N VAL A 80 -6.00 1.96 -5.37
CA VAL A 80 -6.17 2.12 -3.93
C VAL A 80 -6.19 0.74 -3.30
N VAL A 81 -5.41 0.52 -2.24
CA VAL A 81 -5.42 -0.74 -1.50
C VAL A 81 -6.35 -0.63 -0.29
N SER A 82 -7.33 -1.53 -0.19
CA SER A 82 -8.33 -1.50 0.89
C SER A 82 -8.70 -2.87 1.44
N THR A 83 -9.23 -2.87 2.66
CA THR A 83 -9.90 -4.01 3.31
C THR A 83 -10.89 -3.50 4.37
N GLY A 84 -12.06 -4.11 4.45
CA GLY A 84 -13.10 -3.88 5.47
C GLY A 84 -13.60 -2.45 5.62
N ARG A 85 -13.62 -1.65 4.53
CA ARG A 85 -13.93 -0.21 4.56
C ARG A 85 -14.85 0.23 3.41
N ALA A 86 -15.60 -0.67 2.81
CA ALA A 86 -16.41 -0.31 1.64
C ALA A 86 -17.47 0.75 1.98
N ASP A 87 -18.05 0.68 3.18
CA ASP A 87 -19.06 1.65 3.62
C ASP A 87 -18.44 3.04 3.84
N TRP A 88 -17.28 3.08 4.51
CA TRP A 88 -16.56 4.33 4.75
C TRP A 88 -16.15 5.00 3.43
N ILE A 89 -15.65 4.23 2.47
CA ILE A 89 -15.26 4.74 1.14
C ILE A 89 -16.49 5.24 0.37
N SER A 90 -17.57 4.46 0.33
CA SER A 90 -18.80 4.84 -0.37
C SER A 90 -19.37 6.15 0.19
N ALA A 91 -19.49 6.25 1.52
CA ALA A 91 -19.93 7.47 2.19
C ALA A 91 -19.01 8.67 1.87
N GLY A 92 -17.69 8.45 1.89
CA GLY A 92 -16.71 9.49 1.58
C GLY A 92 -16.78 9.99 0.13
N VAL A 93 -16.97 9.10 -0.84
CA VAL A 93 -17.14 9.48 -2.26
C VAL A 93 -18.43 10.26 -2.47
N ASN A 94 -19.53 9.83 -1.84
CA ASN A 94 -20.80 10.56 -1.88
C ASN A 94 -20.68 11.95 -1.24
N ALA A 95 -19.96 12.06 -0.12
CA ALA A 95 -19.66 13.34 0.50
C ALA A 95 -18.85 14.26 -0.43
N ALA A 96 -17.88 13.71 -1.16
CA ALA A 96 -17.12 14.44 -2.18
C ALA A 96 -18.02 14.99 -3.30
N LYS A 97 -18.95 14.17 -3.79
CA LYS A 97 -19.92 14.54 -4.82
C LYS A 97 -20.84 15.65 -4.34
N ALA A 98 -21.49 15.48 -3.18
CA ALA A 98 -22.37 16.48 -2.59
C ALA A 98 -21.64 17.81 -2.34
N ARG A 99 -20.38 17.73 -1.88
CA ARG A 99 -19.55 18.93 -1.70
C ARG A 99 -19.22 19.62 -3.01
N GLY A 100 -18.91 18.84 -4.06
CA GLY A 100 -18.69 19.35 -5.41
C GLY A 100 -19.92 20.07 -5.98
N GLU A 101 -21.11 19.47 -5.83
CA GLU A 101 -22.38 20.04 -6.25
C GLU A 101 -22.68 21.36 -5.51
N ALA A 102 -22.53 21.38 -4.18
CA ALA A 102 -22.74 22.59 -3.38
C ALA A 102 -21.79 23.74 -3.78
N LEU A 103 -20.52 23.41 -3.99
CA LEU A 103 -19.51 24.39 -4.45
C LEU A 103 -19.80 24.89 -5.87
N ASN A 104 -20.26 24.02 -6.77
CA ASN A 104 -20.62 24.41 -8.12
C ASN A 104 -21.89 25.29 -8.15
N GLY A 105 -22.90 24.98 -7.33
CA GLY A 105 -24.09 25.82 -7.16
C GLY A 105 -23.77 27.22 -6.61
N ALA A 106 -22.69 27.35 -5.83
CA ALA A 106 -22.14 28.63 -5.39
C ALA A 106 -21.23 29.33 -6.42
N GLY A 107 -21.07 28.76 -7.62
CA GLY A 107 -20.21 29.31 -8.68
C GLY A 107 -18.70 29.10 -8.44
N VAL A 108 -18.30 28.20 -7.53
CA VAL A 108 -16.89 27.99 -7.17
C VAL A 108 -16.52 26.50 -7.21
N PRO A 109 -16.39 25.88 -8.39
CA PRO A 109 -16.19 24.43 -8.53
C PRO A 109 -14.95 23.92 -7.79
N LEU A 110 -14.97 22.61 -7.49
CA LEU A 110 -13.80 21.90 -6.95
C LEU A 110 -12.65 21.92 -7.97
N ARG A 111 -11.43 22.09 -7.45
CA ARG A 111 -10.21 22.28 -8.24
C ARG A 111 -9.24 21.09 -8.12
N GLY A 112 -9.79 19.88 -8.04
CA GLY A 112 -9.02 18.63 -7.99
C GLY A 112 -8.52 18.21 -6.60
N ILE A 113 -7.53 17.31 -6.56
CA ILE A 113 -7.08 16.66 -5.31
C ILE A 113 -6.41 17.58 -4.30
N GLY A 114 -5.79 18.68 -4.75
CA GLY A 114 -5.18 19.68 -3.88
C GLY A 114 -6.19 20.61 -3.21
N ASP A 115 -7.46 20.59 -3.64
CA ASP A 115 -8.50 21.46 -3.12
C ASP A 115 -8.99 20.97 -1.74
N MET A 116 -8.50 21.62 -0.68
CA MET A 116 -8.85 21.28 0.69
C MET A 116 -10.32 21.54 1.02
N ARG A 117 -11.06 22.32 0.21
CA ARG A 117 -12.51 22.56 0.42
C ARG A 117 -13.34 21.29 0.23
N ALA A 118 -12.78 20.28 -0.44
CA ALA A 118 -13.36 18.94 -0.55
C ALA A 118 -13.44 18.20 0.79
N LEU A 119 -12.68 18.64 1.81
CA LEU A 119 -12.66 18.04 3.15
C LEU A 119 -13.74 18.59 4.09
N GLY A 120 -14.61 19.49 3.60
CA GLY A 120 -15.72 20.01 4.39
C GLY A 120 -16.61 18.87 4.89
N LEU A 121 -16.89 18.84 6.19
CA LEU A 121 -17.73 17.81 6.79
C LEU A 121 -19.15 17.90 6.24
N VAL A 122 -19.65 16.80 5.69
CA VAL A 122 -21.08 16.63 5.45
C VAL A 122 -21.70 16.21 6.79
N PRO A 123 -22.74 16.89 7.30
CA PRO A 123 -23.41 16.50 8.52
C PRO A 123 -23.79 15.03 8.45
N ALA A 124 -23.52 14.29 9.53
CA ALA A 124 -23.94 12.91 9.58
C ALA A 124 -25.47 12.85 9.72
N ASP A 125 -26.10 11.91 9.02
CA ASP A 125 -27.45 11.47 9.39
C ASP A 125 -27.40 10.88 10.82
N GLU A 126 -28.50 10.98 11.57
CA GLU A 126 -28.57 10.59 12.99
C GLU A 126 -27.86 9.25 13.27
N GLY A 127 -26.77 9.30 14.05
CA GLY A 127 -26.01 8.13 14.48
C GLY A 127 -24.76 7.76 13.67
N ASN A 128 -24.45 8.47 12.58
CA ASN A 128 -23.23 8.25 11.78
C ASN A 128 -22.10 9.24 12.13
N LEU A 129 -20.85 8.87 11.83
CA LEU A 129 -19.73 9.81 11.86
C LEU A 129 -19.74 10.68 10.59
N PRO A 130 -19.24 11.93 10.64
CA PRO A 130 -19.09 12.76 9.45
C PRO A 130 -18.26 12.04 8.38
N ALA A 131 -18.80 11.97 7.17
CA ALA A 131 -18.11 11.35 6.04
C ALA A 131 -16.99 12.26 5.52
N LEU A 132 -15.81 11.69 5.30
CA LEU A 132 -14.64 12.41 4.79
C LEU A 132 -14.38 12.04 3.34
N SER A 133 -14.17 13.06 2.49
CA SER A 133 -13.83 12.82 1.09
C SER A 133 -12.43 12.17 0.97
N PRO A 134 -12.32 10.94 0.45
CA PRO A 134 -11.02 10.37 0.12
C PRO A 134 -10.40 11.10 -1.06
N VAL A 135 -9.07 11.20 -1.07
CA VAL A 135 -8.32 11.93 -2.10
C VAL A 135 -8.54 11.34 -3.50
N TYR A 136 -8.80 10.04 -3.57
CA TYR A 136 -9.00 9.29 -4.81
C TYR A 136 -10.46 9.26 -5.28
N SER A 137 -11.35 10.08 -4.72
CA SER A 137 -12.73 10.21 -5.22
C SER A 137 -12.67 10.59 -6.72
N PRO A 138 -13.41 9.93 -7.63
CA PRO A 138 -13.30 10.18 -9.07
C PRO A 138 -13.46 11.65 -9.48
N GLY A 139 -14.37 12.40 -8.84
CA GLY A 139 -14.53 13.85 -9.07
C GLY A 139 -13.36 14.73 -8.61
N ARG A 140 -12.36 14.17 -7.92
CA ARG A 140 -11.18 14.89 -7.42
C ARG A 140 -9.90 14.57 -8.21
N VAL A 141 -9.75 13.35 -8.71
CA VAL A 141 -8.49 12.87 -9.34
C VAL A 141 -8.22 13.42 -10.73
N GLY A 142 -9.20 14.09 -11.32
CA GLY A 142 -9.13 14.70 -12.65
C GLY A 142 -9.59 13.76 -13.76
N ASP A 143 -9.82 14.34 -14.94
CA ASP A 143 -10.38 13.65 -16.09
C ASP A 143 -9.43 12.58 -16.65
N HIS A 144 -9.99 11.61 -17.38
CA HIS A 144 -9.28 10.54 -18.08
C HIS A 144 -8.44 9.59 -17.19
N ARG A 145 -8.63 9.62 -15.87
CA ARG A 145 -7.97 8.70 -14.93
C ARG A 145 -8.92 7.64 -14.40
N SER A 146 -8.53 6.38 -14.50
CA SER A 146 -9.26 5.29 -13.86
C SER A 146 -8.86 5.16 -12.40
N VAL A 147 -9.85 4.94 -11.53
CA VAL A 147 -9.64 4.62 -10.11
C VAL A 147 -10.00 3.16 -9.89
N TYR A 148 -9.02 2.37 -9.51
CA TYR A 148 -9.18 0.97 -9.14
C TYR A 148 -9.06 0.81 -7.64
N LEU A 149 -9.94 0.00 -7.05
CA LEU A 149 -9.88 -0.36 -5.65
C LEU A 149 -9.53 -1.84 -5.52
N MET A 150 -8.29 -2.09 -5.11
CA MET A 150 -7.71 -3.42 -4.94
C MET A 150 -8.07 -3.97 -3.55
N VAL A 151 -8.84 -5.06 -3.54
CA VAL A 151 -9.33 -5.73 -2.34
C VAL A 151 -9.08 -7.24 -2.42
N ASN A 152 -9.05 -7.94 -1.30
CA ASN A 152 -9.01 -9.40 -1.37
C ASN A 152 -10.27 -9.93 -2.09
N ALA A 153 -10.14 -10.99 -2.88
CA ALA A 153 -11.24 -11.56 -3.65
C ALA A 153 -12.45 -11.97 -2.78
N ARG A 154 -12.26 -12.24 -1.48
CA ARG A 154 -13.34 -12.48 -0.53
C ARG A 154 -14.23 -11.26 -0.29
N GLU A 155 -13.69 -10.07 -0.43
CA GLU A 155 -14.38 -8.80 -0.20
C GLU A 155 -14.99 -8.23 -1.49
N TYR A 156 -14.59 -8.76 -2.65
CA TYR A 156 -14.95 -8.25 -3.97
C TYR A 156 -16.45 -7.97 -4.11
N THR A 157 -17.30 -8.96 -3.85
CA THR A 157 -18.76 -8.82 -4.02
C THR A 157 -19.35 -7.71 -3.16
N TYR A 158 -18.88 -7.57 -1.91
CA TYR A 158 -19.37 -6.53 -1.01
C TYR A 158 -18.95 -5.14 -1.50
N TYR A 159 -17.67 -4.99 -1.83
CA TYR A 159 -17.14 -3.73 -2.37
C TYR A 159 -17.78 -3.35 -3.70
N ALA A 160 -17.92 -4.28 -4.64
CA ALA A 160 -18.53 -4.04 -5.95
C ALA A 160 -19.99 -3.56 -5.81
N LYS A 161 -20.76 -4.15 -4.88
CA LYS A 161 -22.12 -3.68 -4.57
C LYS A 161 -22.14 -2.28 -3.96
N LYS A 162 -21.26 -2.00 -2.99
CA LYS A 162 -21.24 -0.74 -2.23
C LYS A 162 -20.70 0.45 -3.02
N LEU A 163 -19.83 0.18 -3.98
CA LEU A 163 -19.18 1.19 -4.80
C LEU A 163 -19.76 1.27 -6.22
N LYS A 164 -20.90 0.61 -6.45
CA LYS A 164 -21.66 0.77 -7.68
C LYS A 164 -21.95 2.25 -7.93
N ASP A 165 -21.81 2.69 -9.18
CA ASP A 165 -22.09 4.05 -9.64
C ASP A 165 -21.22 5.16 -9.00
N THR A 166 -20.17 4.79 -8.25
CA THR A 166 -19.21 5.75 -7.68
C THR A 166 -18.13 6.20 -8.67
N GLY A 167 -18.00 5.51 -9.80
CA GLY A 167 -16.90 5.67 -10.76
C GLY A 167 -15.61 4.94 -10.38
N ILE A 168 -15.61 4.16 -9.28
CA ILE A 168 -14.49 3.32 -8.85
C ILE A 168 -14.69 1.89 -9.36
N THR A 169 -13.67 1.32 -10.01
CA THR A 169 -13.67 -0.08 -10.43
C THR A 169 -13.07 -0.96 -9.33
N VAL A 170 -13.83 -1.90 -8.81
CA VAL A 170 -13.33 -2.85 -7.79
C VAL A 170 -12.56 -3.99 -8.47
N VAL A 171 -11.38 -4.31 -7.93
CA VAL A 171 -10.55 -5.44 -8.37
C VAL A 171 -10.26 -6.33 -7.16
N GLY A 172 -10.76 -7.56 -7.20
CA GLY A 172 -10.46 -8.60 -6.23
C GLY A 172 -9.13 -9.28 -6.56
N TRP A 173 -8.33 -9.65 -5.56
CA TRP A 173 -7.12 -10.44 -5.75
C TRP A 173 -7.06 -11.65 -4.81
N GLN A 174 -6.42 -12.73 -5.26
CA GLN A 174 -6.11 -13.89 -4.43
C GLN A 174 -4.85 -14.63 -4.91
N SER A 175 -4.21 -15.40 -4.04
CA SER A 175 -3.19 -16.36 -4.44
C SER A 175 -3.83 -17.55 -5.18
N GLY A 176 -3.33 -17.88 -6.37
CA GLY A 176 -4.03 -18.65 -7.41
C GLY A 176 -4.13 -20.17 -7.25
N ASN A 177 -4.06 -20.70 -6.02
CA ASN A 177 -3.73 -22.12 -5.83
C ASN A 177 -4.78 -22.94 -5.06
N GLY A 178 -6.01 -22.45 -4.92
CA GLY A 178 -7.14 -23.24 -4.38
C GLY A 178 -7.04 -23.66 -2.90
N MET A 179 -5.99 -23.27 -2.18
CA MET A 179 -5.77 -23.63 -0.79
C MET A 179 -6.77 -22.97 0.18
N LYS A 180 -6.94 -23.60 1.35
CA LYS A 180 -7.71 -23.05 2.48
C LYS A 180 -7.04 -21.81 3.06
N THR A 181 -5.72 -21.83 3.24
CA THR A 181 -4.94 -20.65 3.64
C THR A 181 -4.67 -19.79 2.43
N ARG A 182 -4.94 -18.49 2.54
CA ARG A 182 -4.81 -17.53 1.44
C ARG A 182 -3.99 -16.36 1.90
N LEU A 183 -3.14 -15.87 1.00
CA LEU A 183 -2.35 -14.68 1.25
C LEU A 183 -3.29 -13.49 1.52
N ALA A 184 -3.01 -12.76 2.60
CA ALA A 184 -3.78 -11.60 3.03
C ALA A 184 -2.87 -10.62 3.77
N GLY A 185 -3.32 -9.38 3.94
CA GLY A 185 -2.56 -8.32 4.59
C GLY A 185 -2.08 -7.26 3.60
N PHE A 186 -1.52 -6.19 4.15
CA PHE A 186 -1.32 -4.95 3.41
C PHE A 186 -0.20 -5.03 2.39
N GLY A 187 0.95 -5.61 2.76
CA GLY A 187 2.07 -5.83 1.83
C GLY A 187 1.67 -6.75 0.66
N ALA A 188 0.84 -7.77 0.93
CA ALA A 188 0.31 -8.63 -0.12
C ALA A 188 -0.68 -7.92 -1.06
N SER A 189 -1.54 -7.05 -0.53
CA SER A 189 -2.43 -6.26 -1.38
C SER A 189 -1.67 -5.23 -2.22
N ARG A 190 -0.59 -4.63 -1.72
CA ARG A 190 0.28 -3.74 -2.50
C ARG A 190 1.07 -4.49 -3.58
N PHE A 191 1.56 -5.68 -3.25
CA PHE A 191 2.12 -6.59 -4.25
C PHE A 191 1.11 -6.85 -5.37
N ALA A 192 -0.13 -7.21 -5.02
CA ALA A 192 -1.19 -7.42 -5.99
C ALA A 192 -1.51 -6.15 -6.81
N ALA A 193 -1.52 -4.96 -6.18
CA ALA A 193 -1.73 -3.69 -6.87
C ALA A 193 -0.64 -3.38 -7.91
N LEU A 194 0.64 -3.54 -7.55
CA LEU A 194 1.73 -3.34 -8.51
C LEU A 194 1.68 -4.35 -9.65
N GLN A 195 1.39 -5.62 -9.34
CA GLN A 195 1.27 -6.65 -10.37
C GLN A 195 0.10 -6.37 -11.31
N PHE A 196 -1.03 -5.94 -10.78
CA PHE A 196 -2.17 -5.50 -11.59
C PHE A 196 -1.77 -4.37 -12.56
N CYS A 197 -1.04 -3.35 -12.10
CA CYS A 197 -0.52 -2.30 -12.97
C CYS A 197 0.43 -2.82 -14.06
N LYS A 198 1.27 -3.82 -13.75
CA LYS A 198 2.16 -4.43 -14.76
C LYS A 198 1.38 -5.14 -15.85
N GLU A 199 0.33 -5.87 -15.46
CA GLU A 199 -0.56 -6.57 -16.38
C GLU A 199 -1.36 -5.61 -17.25
N LEU A 200 -1.89 -4.51 -16.68
CA LEU A 200 -2.54 -3.44 -17.44
C LEU A 200 -1.61 -2.89 -18.51
N ARG A 201 -0.36 -2.59 -18.14
CA ARG A 201 0.63 -2.03 -19.05
C ARG A 201 1.05 -3.01 -20.15
N ALA A 202 1.28 -4.28 -19.80
CA ALA A 202 1.58 -5.33 -20.78
C ALA A 202 0.48 -5.45 -21.86
N GLY A 203 -0.75 -5.04 -21.53
CA GLY A 203 -1.89 -4.98 -22.44
C GLY A 203 -1.92 -3.81 -23.44
N HIS A 204 -0.81 -3.07 -23.63
CA HIS A 204 -0.66 -1.86 -24.48
C HIS A 204 -1.14 -0.54 -23.85
N ALA A 205 -1.07 -0.38 -22.53
CA ALA A 205 -1.38 0.92 -21.93
C ALA A 205 -0.30 1.96 -22.27
N ALA A 206 -0.72 3.18 -22.63
CA ALA A 206 0.16 4.25 -23.09
C ALA A 206 0.95 4.94 -21.95
N TRP A 207 0.54 4.74 -20.70
CA TRP A 207 1.12 5.42 -19.56
C TRP A 207 2.39 4.70 -19.03
N PRO A 208 3.44 5.45 -18.63
CA PRO A 208 4.64 4.86 -18.04
C PRO A 208 4.57 4.67 -16.52
N TYR A 209 3.61 5.31 -15.85
CA TYR A 209 3.48 5.35 -14.40
C TYR A 209 2.13 4.85 -13.90
N ALA A 210 2.06 4.48 -12.62
CA ALA A 210 0.79 4.23 -11.94
C ALA A 210 0.84 4.74 -10.49
N TRP A 211 -0.27 5.27 -10.00
CA TRP A 211 -0.41 5.68 -8.60
C TRP A 211 -0.86 4.50 -7.73
N VAL A 212 -0.26 4.36 -6.54
CA VAL A 212 -0.72 3.45 -5.50
C VAL A 212 -0.97 4.23 -4.21
N PHE A 213 -2.18 4.13 -3.66
CA PHE A 213 -2.62 4.87 -2.48
C PHE A 213 -3.12 3.92 -1.38
N ASP A 214 -2.89 4.30 -0.12
CA ASP A 214 -3.64 3.75 1.00
C ASP A 214 -5.09 4.27 0.94
N ASP A 215 -6.06 3.43 1.29
CA ASP A 215 -7.48 3.78 1.27
C ASP A 215 -7.89 4.92 2.21
N ASN A 216 -7.17 5.16 3.30
CA ASN A 216 -7.50 6.22 4.25
C ASN A 216 -6.76 7.55 4.00
N VAL A 217 -6.16 7.75 2.81
CA VAL A 217 -5.64 9.07 2.41
C VAL A 217 -6.79 9.98 1.98
N VAL A 218 -6.88 11.15 2.61
CA VAL A 218 -7.93 12.14 2.33
C VAL A 218 -7.40 13.40 1.64
N ALA A 219 -6.12 13.73 1.84
CA ALA A 219 -5.52 14.94 1.27
C ALA A 219 -4.01 14.83 1.08
N LEU A 220 -3.49 15.65 0.17
CA LEU A 220 -2.07 15.96 0.01
C LEU A 220 -1.88 17.47 0.24
N THR A 221 -1.40 17.86 1.41
CA THR A 221 -1.28 19.29 1.76
C THR A 221 -0.15 19.94 0.99
N GLY A 222 -0.36 21.14 0.46
CA GLY A 222 0.67 21.90 -0.27
C GLY A 222 0.78 21.54 -1.75
N LEU A 223 -0.03 20.60 -2.23
CA LEU A 223 -0.17 20.33 -3.65
C LEU A 223 -0.83 21.52 -4.36
N PRO A 224 -0.30 21.99 -5.50
CA PRO A 224 -0.90 23.08 -6.25
C PRO A 224 -2.35 22.80 -6.66
N VAL A 225 -3.15 23.86 -6.73
CA VAL A 225 -4.57 23.83 -7.07
C VAL A 225 -4.81 24.66 -8.34
N ARG A 226 -5.65 24.16 -9.25
CA ARG A 226 -6.04 24.85 -10.50
C ARG A 226 -6.52 26.29 -10.25
N GLY A 227 -5.92 27.25 -10.96
CA GLY A 227 -6.48 28.61 -11.11
C GLY A 227 -6.05 29.67 -10.09
N GLN A 228 -5.01 29.44 -9.26
CA GLN A 228 -4.49 30.50 -8.36
C GLN A 228 -3.59 31.55 -9.04
N ASN A 229 -3.12 31.32 -10.27
CA ASN A 229 -2.43 32.35 -11.08
C ASN A 229 -2.65 32.07 -12.57
N GLN A 230 -3.38 32.95 -13.27
CA GLN A 230 -3.56 32.86 -14.73
C GLN A 230 -2.26 33.11 -15.52
N ALA A 231 -1.24 33.72 -14.89
CA ALA A 231 0.00 34.11 -15.55
C ALA A 231 1.02 32.98 -15.71
N ASN A 232 0.97 31.94 -14.87
CA ASN A 232 1.86 30.78 -14.94
C ASN A 232 1.02 29.53 -14.62
N PRO A 233 0.68 28.69 -15.61
CA PRO A 233 -0.07 27.47 -15.34
C PRO A 233 0.80 26.54 -14.49
N VAL A 234 0.52 26.51 -13.18
CA VAL A 234 1.10 25.48 -12.32
C VAL A 234 0.43 24.16 -12.68
N PRO A 235 1.19 23.10 -13.00
CA PRO A 235 0.63 21.82 -13.38
C PRO A 235 -0.31 21.29 -12.27
N ASP A 236 -1.52 20.88 -12.66
CA ASP A 236 -2.65 20.65 -11.74
C ASP A 236 -2.61 19.23 -11.13
N GLY A 237 -2.88 19.12 -9.83
CA GLY A 237 -3.12 17.85 -9.13
C GLY A 237 -2.06 16.77 -9.39
N LEU A 238 -2.52 15.54 -9.65
CA LEU A 238 -1.63 14.41 -9.97
C LEU A 238 -0.98 14.52 -11.35
N SER A 239 -1.67 15.11 -12.33
CA SER A 239 -1.10 15.34 -13.66
C SER A 239 0.13 16.25 -13.59
N GLY A 240 0.11 17.24 -12.71
CA GLY A 240 1.24 18.13 -12.57
C GLY A 240 2.48 17.47 -11.98
N ILE A 241 2.27 16.54 -11.06
CA ILE A 241 3.33 15.67 -10.57
C ILE A 241 3.87 14.80 -11.71
N GLU A 242 2.99 14.14 -12.46
CA GLU A 242 3.38 13.28 -13.59
C GLU A 242 4.17 14.03 -14.66
N ASP A 243 3.72 15.22 -15.03
CA ASP A 243 4.36 16.05 -16.07
C ASP A 243 5.73 16.58 -15.58
N ALA A 244 5.83 16.99 -14.31
CA ALA A 244 7.10 17.38 -13.69
C ALA A 244 8.09 16.21 -13.64
N VAL A 245 7.57 15.01 -13.40
CA VAL A 245 8.30 13.75 -13.37
C VAL A 245 8.82 13.40 -14.78
N VAL A 246 7.98 13.46 -15.82
CA VAL A 246 8.40 13.27 -17.22
C VAL A 246 9.45 14.30 -17.64
N THR A 247 9.24 15.57 -17.30
CA THR A 247 10.17 16.65 -17.65
C THR A 247 11.55 16.45 -16.99
N ALA A 248 11.58 16.06 -15.72
CA ALA A 248 12.81 15.71 -15.02
C ALA A 248 13.51 14.49 -15.64
N ALA A 249 12.76 13.51 -16.17
CA ALA A 249 13.31 12.34 -16.84
C ALA A 249 14.08 12.68 -18.13
N GLY A 250 13.69 13.75 -18.84
CA GLY A 250 14.36 14.22 -20.05
C GLY A 250 15.68 14.96 -19.80
N ALA A 251 16.01 15.27 -18.54
CA ALA A 251 17.12 16.14 -18.15
C ALA A 251 18.43 15.40 -17.77
N ALA A 252 18.69 14.22 -18.34
CA ALA A 252 19.91 13.40 -18.18
C ALA A 252 20.13 12.67 -16.85
N GLU A 253 19.26 12.82 -15.84
CA GLU A 253 19.33 12.09 -14.58
C GLU A 253 18.64 10.71 -14.64
N PRO A 254 19.17 9.65 -13.99
CA PRO A 254 18.48 8.37 -13.89
C PRO A 254 17.17 8.55 -13.10
N PHE A 255 16.08 8.45 -13.84
CA PHE A 255 14.74 8.65 -13.30
C PHE A 255 14.41 7.69 -12.12
N PRO A 256 13.76 8.15 -11.03
CA PRO A 256 13.50 7.31 -9.86
C PRO A 256 12.53 6.14 -10.13
N VAL A 257 12.68 5.02 -9.43
CA VAL A 257 11.73 3.90 -9.48
C VAL A 257 10.35 4.32 -8.96
N CYS A 258 10.32 5.24 -8.00
CA CYS A 258 9.09 5.80 -7.47
C CYS A 258 9.28 7.21 -6.88
N VAL A 259 8.20 7.97 -6.86
CA VAL A 259 8.12 9.28 -6.23
C VAL A 259 6.95 9.30 -5.24
N GLY A 260 7.21 9.68 -3.99
CA GLY A 260 6.19 9.81 -2.96
C GLY A 260 6.09 11.22 -2.38
N PHE A 261 5.46 11.30 -1.22
CA PHE A 261 5.30 12.52 -0.43
C PHE A 261 5.80 12.29 0.99
N GLN A 262 5.87 13.36 1.80
CA GLN A 262 6.11 13.22 3.22
C GLN A 262 4.97 12.41 3.85
N ALA A 263 5.32 11.25 4.45
CA ALA A 263 4.34 10.36 5.05
C ALA A 263 3.59 11.02 6.22
N GLY A 264 2.28 10.77 6.28
CA GLY A 264 1.46 11.07 7.45
C GLY A 264 1.87 10.16 8.61
N THR A 265 2.15 10.77 9.76
CA THR A 265 2.67 10.07 10.95
C THR A 265 1.57 9.51 11.86
N ALA A 266 0.34 9.99 11.71
CA ALA A 266 -0.85 9.53 12.45
C ALA A 266 -2.12 9.72 11.62
N ALA A 267 -3.14 8.93 11.95
CA ALA A 267 -4.49 9.11 11.44
C ALA A 267 -5.21 10.20 12.26
N LYS A 268 -5.90 11.11 11.57
CA LYS A 268 -6.62 12.24 12.18
C LYS A 268 -8.11 11.97 12.30
N SER A 269 -8.75 12.60 13.28
CA SER A 269 -10.21 12.57 13.42
C SER A 269 -10.90 13.33 12.27
N ALA A 270 -12.21 13.14 12.12
CA ALA A 270 -12.99 13.88 11.13
C ALA A 270 -12.97 15.39 11.40
N GLU A 271 -13.05 15.80 12.66
CA GLU A 271 -13.02 17.19 13.09
C GLU A 271 -11.67 17.84 12.77
N GLU A 272 -10.56 17.15 13.06
CA GLU A 272 -9.22 17.62 12.72
C GLU A 272 -9.05 17.83 11.21
N ILE A 273 -9.63 16.94 10.40
CA ILE A 273 -9.56 17.02 8.93
C ILE A 273 -10.49 18.11 8.40
N GLY A 274 -11.70 18.23 8.96
CA GLY A 274 -12.64 19.30 8.62
C GLY A 274 -12.06 20.69 8.88
N ALA A 275 -11.26 20.85 9.94
CA ALA A 275 -10.55 22.09 10.21
C ALA A 275 -9.48 22.43 9.15
N LEU A 276 -8.99 21.46 8.37
CA LEU A 276 -8.08 21.74 7.24
C LEU A 276 -8.82 22.38 6.07
N ALA A 277 -10.12 22.10 5.91
CA ALA A 277 -10.96 22.65 4.84
C ALA A 277 -11.12 24.17 4.94
N THR A 278 -10.94 24.74 6.13
CA THR A 278 -11.02 26.19 6.38
C THR A 278 -9.65 26.84 6.48
N LYS A 279 -8.66 26.17 7.09
CA LYS A 279 -7.33 26.75 7.35
C LYS A 279 -6.41 26.86 6.13
N ASN A 280 -6.63 26.05 5.08
CA ASN A 280 -5.67 25.88 3.97
C ASN A 280 -6.23 26.24 2.59
N VAL A 281 -7.36 26.96 2.50
CA VAL A 281 -8.01 27.29 1.22
C VAL A 281 -7.12 28.17 0.32
N ASP A 282 -6.33 29.06 0.92
CA ASP A 282 -5.55 30.09 0.21
C ASP A 282 -4.04 29.89 0.33
N ARG A 283 -3.58 28.67 0.60
CA ARG A 283 -2.15 28.42 0.70
C ARG A 283 -1.51 28.55 -0.68
N ALA A 284 -0.47 29.38 -0.79
CA ALA A 284 0.27 29.55 -2.03
C ALA A 284 0.79 28.19 -2.55
N PRO A 285 0.75 27.94 -3.86
CA PRO A 285 1.23 26.69 -4.43
C PRO A 285 2.73 26.54 -4.14
N ILE A 286 3.13 25.36 -3.66
CA ILE A 286 4.54 25.04 -3.46
C ILE A 286 5.11 24.59 -4.81
N ALA A 287 6.31 25.05 -5.16
CA ALA A 287 7.01 24.55 -6.33
C ALA A 287 7.20 23.03 -6.21
N LEU A 288 6.92 22.30 -7.30
CA LEU A 288 7.09 20.85 -7.37
C LEU A 288 8.58 20.48 -7.41
N THR A 289 9.25 20.56 -6.27
CA THR A 289 10.67 20.21 -6.12
C THR A 289 10.82 18.80 -5.60
N LEU A 290 11.54 17.97 -6.34
CA LEU A 290 11.97 16.65 -5.87
C LEU A 290 13.15 16.82 -4.90
N GLU A 291 13.08 16.16 -3.75
CA GLU A 291 14.21 16.02 -2.83
C GLU A 291 14.70 14.56 -2.82
N GLU A 292 16.02 14.39 -2.71
CA GLU A 292 16.64 13.07 -2.48
C GLU A 292 16.39 12.54 -1.07
N LYS A 293 15.70 13.29 -0.20
CA LYS A 293 15.60 12.94 1.22
C LYS A 293 14.97 11.56 1.39
N PRO A 294 15.69 10.60 2.00
CA PRO A 294 15.17 9.26 2.19
C PRO A 294 14.07 9.27 3.26
N GLY A 295 12.83 8.99 2.87
CA GLY A 295 11.70 8.78 3.78
C GLY A 295 10.81 7.61 3.32
N LEU A 296 9.78 7.29 4.12
CA LEU A 296 8.75 6.33 3.72
C LEU A 296 7.90 6.92 2.59
N VAL A 297 7.82 6.24 1.45
CA VAL A 297 7.14 6.77 0.24
C VAL A 297 5.75 6.18 0.02
N GLN A 298 5.24 5.28 0.87
CA GLN A 298 4.24 4.29 0.44
C GLN A 298 2.76 4.64 0.56
N GLN A 299 2.39 5.72 1.26
CA GLN A 299 0.97 6.01 1.51
C GLN A 299 0.27 6.60 0.27
N ALA A 300 1.02 7.27 -0.60
CA ALA A 300 0.59 7.80 -1.88
C ALA A 300 1.84 7.92 -2.78
N VAL A 301 1.98 7.02 -3.75
CA VAL A 301 3.22 6.84 -4.53
C VAL A 301 2.93 6.78 -6.01
N LEU A 302 3.73 7.49 -6.80
CA LEU A 302 3.82 7.30 -8.23
C LEU A 302 4.93 6.28 -8.53
N TRP A 303 4.56 5.15 -9.10
CA TRP A 303 5.47 4.07 -9.47
C TRP A 303 5.85 4.14 -10.95
N ASN A 304 7.13 4.00 -11.27
CA ASN A 304 7.59 3.79 -12.64
C ASN A 304 7.38 2.34 -13.05
N MET A 305 6.25 2.08 -13.70
CA MET A 305 5.89 0.73 -14.12
C MET A 305 6.83 0.16 -15.20
N GLY A 306 7.61 1.01 -15.88
CA GLY A 306 8.58 0.58 -16.89
C GLY A 306 9.85 0.06 -16.27
N ARG A 307 10.27 0.63 -15.14
CA ARG A 307 11.41 0.15 -14.35
C ARG A 307 11.08 -1.08 -13.51
N LEU A 308 9.79 -1.31 -13.23
CA LEU A 308 9.31 -2.45 -12.47
C LEU A 308 8.98 -3.67 -13.34
N ASN A 309 8.66 -3.49 -14.63
CA ASN A 309 8.23 -4.56 -15.53
C ASN A 309 9.29 -4.90 -16.59
N PRO A 310 10.05 -5.99 -16.40
CA PRO A 310 11.15 -6.33 -17.29
C PRO A 310 10.73 -6.81 -18.68
N GLN A 311 9.45 -7.16 -18.84
CA GLN A 311 8.92 -7.74 -20.06
C GLN A 311 8.39 -6.68 -21.04
N VAL A 312 8.26 -5.43 -20.61
CA VAL A 312 7.81 -4.32 -21.48
C VAL A 312 9.04 -3.51 -21.81
N GLN A 313 9.65 -3.79 -22.98
CA GLN A 313 10.74 -2.97 -23.51
C GLN A 313 10.32 -1.48 -23.42
N PRO A 314 11.16 -0.60 -22.84
CA PRO A 314 10.89 0.82 -22.89
C PRO A 314 10.73 1.24 -24.37
N PRO A 315 9.89 2.24 -24.67
CA PRO A 315 9.85 2.82 -26.01
C PRO A 315 11.27 3.13 -26.46
N HIS A 316 11.57 2.81 -27.73
CA HIS A 316 12.86 2.96 -28.39
C HIS A 316 13.63 4.21 -27.89
N ASP A 317 14.91 4.01 -27.56
CA ASP A 317 15.98 5.01 -27.29
C ASP A 317 16.61 4.97 -25.88
N ALA A 318 16.05 4.21 -24.93
CA ALA A 318 16.58 4.07 -23.56
C ALA A 318 17.06 2.65 -23.20
N GLN A 319 17.73 1.95 -24.12
CA GLN A 319 18.50 0.74 -23.77
C GLN A 319 19.75 1.15 -22.97
N GLN A 320 19.56 1.54 -21.70
CA GLN A 320 20.64 1.50 -20.73
C GLN A 320 20.61 0.12 -20.08
N GLU A 321 21.62 -0.70 -20.39
CA GLU A 321 21.93 -1.92 -19.64
C GLU A 321 21.90 -1.61 -18.12
N GLY A 322 21.13 -2.38 -17.35
CA GLY A 322 21.05 -2.23 -15.88
C GLY A 322 19.94 -1.32 -15.32
N THR A 323 18.97 -0.88 -16.12
CA THR A 323 17.87 0.02 -15.65
C THR A 323 16.52 -0.66 -15.37
N ASP A 324 16.44 -1.95 -15.66
CA ASP A 324 15.27 -2.77 -15.42
C ASP A 324 15.45 -3.61 -14.16
N TRP A 325 14.70 -3.25 -13.12
CA TRP A 325 14.93 -3.77 -11.79
C TRP A 325 14.11 -5.02 -11.48
N GLY A 326 13.10 -5.35 -12.31
CA GLY A 326 12.26 -6.53 -12.12
C GLY A 326 11.53 -6.59 -10.77
N LEU A 327 11.35 -5.45 -10.11
CA LEU A 327 10.99 -5.40 -8.70
C LEU A 327 9.54 -5.74 -8.46
N ASN A 328 9.31 -6.52 -7.43
CA ASN A 328 8.02 -6.89 -6.90
C ASN A 328 8.08 -6.76 -5.38
N ILE A 329 7.16 -5.97 -4.80
CA ILE A 329 7.01 -5.91 -3.35
C ILE A 329 6.75 -7.33 -2.84
N GLY A 330 7.67 -7.90 -2.07
CA GLY A 330 7.51 -9.25 -1.58
C GLY A 330 6.45 -9.33 -0.49
N PRO A 331 5.45 -10.22 -0.58
CA PRO A 331 4.51 -10.41 0.51
C PRO A 331 5.13 -11.20 1.69
N ALA A 332 6.47 -11.33 1.72
CA ALA A 332 7.23 -11.84 2.84
C ALA A 332 6.99 -11.02 4.13
N PHE A 333 6.69 -9.73 3.98
CA PHE A 333 6.33 -8.84 5.09
C PHE A 333 4.81 -8.87 5.34
N VAL A 334 4.36 -9.91 6.05
CA VAL A 334 2.94 -10.21 6.31
C VAL A 334 2.31 -9.29 7.38
N ALA A 335 3.14 -8.64 8.21
CA ALA A 335 2.71 -7.93 9.41
C ALA A 335 3.07 -6.43 9.47
N SER A 336 3.56 -5.85 8.35
CA SER A 336 3.61 -4.41 8.02
C SER A 336 5.00 -3.76 7.90
N ALA A 337 6.13 -4.48 7.97
CA ALA A 337 7.44 -3.85 7.70
C ALA A 337 7.84 -3.82 6.22
N GLU A 338 6.93 -4.18 5.31
CA GLU A 338 7.08 -4.02 3.85
C GLU A 338 7.60 -2.62 3.53
N ASP A 339 7.03 -1.64 4.24
CA ASP A 339 7.23 -0.24 3.99
C ASP A 339 8.72 0.17 4.04
N VAL A 340 9.27 -0.07 5.22
CA VAL A 340 10.67 0.20 5.56
C VAL A 340 11.60 -0.70 4.77
N SER A 341 11.23 -1.98 4.58
CA SER A 341 12.08 -2.97 3.93
C SER A 341 12.38 -2.64 2.47
N MET A 342 11.38 -2.21 1.70
CA MET A 342 11.58 -1.87 0.29
C MET A 342 12.48 -0.63 0.15
N ILE A 343 12.29 0.38 0.99
CA ILE A 343 13.14 1.56 1.01
C ILE A 343 14.58 1.22 1.41
N ASN A 344 14.77 0.35 2.41
CA ASN A 344 16.12 -0.09 2.79
C ASN A 344 16.78 -0.90 1.68
N TYR A 345 16.01 -1.74 0.98
CA TYR A 345 16.49 -2.44 -0.20
C TYR A 345 16.91 -1.45 -1.31
N PHE A 346 16.13 -0.40 -1.57
CA PHE A 346 16.51 0.63 -2.55
C PHE A 346 17.81 1.34 -2.19
N LYS A 347 17.97 1.75 -0.93
CA LYS A 347 19.22 2.36 -0.44
C LYS A 347 20.41 1.43 -0.64
N ARG A 348 20.28 0.16 -0.22
CA ARG A 348 21.32 -0.86 -0.33
C ARG A 348 21.74 -1.10 -1.79
N THR A 349 20.76 -1.13 -2.69
CA THR A 349 20.99 -1.48 -4.11
C THR A 349 21.20 -0.27 -5.02
N GLY A 350 21.26 0.94 -4.46
CA GLY A 350 21.43 2.18 -5.22
C GLY A 350 20.24 2.51 -6.13
N ILE A 351 19.04 1.99 -5.84
CA ILE A 351 17.85 2.25 -6.66
C ILE A 351 17.32 3.64 -6.32
N PRO A 352 17.24 4.56 -7.29
CA PRO A 352 16.83 5.94 -7.01
C PRO A 352 15.34 5.99 -6.67
N TYR A 353 14.99 6.69 -5.59
CA TYR A 353 13.62 7.06 -5.24
C TYR A 353 13.60 8.49 -4.66
N ARG A 354 12.47 9.18 -4.78
CA ARG A 354 12.36 10.61 -4.41
C ARG A 354 11.09 10.91 -3.64
N GLN A 355 11.06 12.07 -3.00
CA GLN A 355 9.86 12.65 -2.41
C GLN A 355 9.68 14.10 -2.86
N TYR A 356 8.43 14.55 -2.97
CA TYR A 356 8.15 15.97 -3.13
C TYR A 356 8.33 16.74 -1.84
N LYS A 357 9.13 17.80 -1.90
CA LYS A 357 9.34 18.72 -0.78
C LYS A 357 8.06 19.47 -0.44
N GLY A 358 7.75 19.57 0.86
CA GLY A 358 6.67 20.41 1.36
C GLY A 358 5.26 19.89 1.10
N ILE A 359 5.13 18.72 0.46
CA ILE A 359 3.86 18.04 0.27
C ILE A 359 3.76 16.86 1.24
N ALA A 360 2.68 16.81 2.01
CA ALA A 360 2.48 15.79 3.04
C ALA A 360 1.13 15.07 2.90
N VAL A 361 1.14 13.78 3.22
CA VAL A 361 -0.06 12.93 3.22
C VAL A 361 -0.86 13.16 4.49
N VAL A 362 -2.16 13.37 4.33
CA VAL A 362 -3.13 13.42 5.43
C VAL A 362 -3.97 12.14 5.41
N LYS A 363 -3.98 11.44 6.55
CA LYS A 363 -4.73 10.20 6.73
C LYS A 363 -5.89 10.41 7.70
N ALA A 364 -7.04 9.87 7.36
CA ALA A 364 -8.18 9.78 8.27
C ALA A 364 -8.09 8.53 9.15
N ALA A 365 -8.66 8.61 10.36
CA ALA A 365 -9.05 7.45 11.13
C ALA A 365 -10.31 6.85 10.47
N PRO A 366 -10.19 5.73 9.75
CA PRO A 366 -11.32 5.18 9.03
C PRO A 366 -12.25 4.44 10.00
N ALA A 367 -13.55 4.44 9.69
CA ALA A 367 -14.48 3.51 10.32
C ALA A 367 -14.34 2.14 9.62
N GLU A 368 -14.21 1.07 10.39
CA GLU A 368 -14.30 -0.29 9.84
C GLU A 368 -15.76 -0.64 9.56
N ASP A 369 -16.02 -1.36 8.46
CA ASP A 369 -17.31 -1.99 8.22
C ASP A 369 -17.60 -2.91 9.41
N ARG A 370 -18.79 -2.79 10.03
CA ARG A 370 -19.16 -3.63 11.18
C ARG A 370 -19.23 -5.11 10.74
N SER A 371 -18.18 -5.86 11.04
CA SER A 371 -18.11 -7.29 10.74
C SER A 371 -19.18 -8.06 11.53
N GLY A 372 -19.91 -8.95 10.88
CA GLY A 372 -20.77 -9.94 11.54
C GLY A 372 -22.28 -9.75 11.35
N ASN A 373 -22.79 -8.51 11.28
CA ASN A 373 -24.24 -8.27 11.24
C ASN A 373 -24.76 -7.49 10.01
N LEU A 374 -23.90 -6.93 9.15
CA LEU A 374 -24.33 -6.04 8.05
C LEU A 374 -23.82 -6.43 6.63
N GLY A 375 -23.28 -7.65 6.46
CA GLY A 375 -23.12 -8.25 5.12
C GLY A 375 -21.70 -8.39 4.57
N ASN A 376 -20.64 -7.90 5.24
CA ASN A 376 -19.25 -8.10 4.80
C ASN A 376 -18.59 -9.32 5.47
N LYS A 377 -19.07 -10.55 5.16
CA LYS A 377 -18.40 -11.80 5.59
C LYS A 377 -16.96 -11.88 5.06
N GLY A 378 -16.70 -11.27 3.90
CA GLY A 378 -15.38 -11.23 3.29
C GLY A 378 -14.30 -10.61 4.18
N ALA A 379 -14.60 -9.49 4.85
CA ALA A 379 -13.65 -8.85 5.77
C ALA A 379 -13.30 -9.74 6.96
N ALA A 380 -14.25 -10.51 7.48
CA ALA A 380 -14.00 -11.49 8.54
C ALA A 380 -13.11 -12.64 8.05
N ASP A 381 -13.37 -13.17 6.85
CA ASP A 381 -12.51 -14.20 6.23
C ASP A 381 -11.08 -13.68 6.02
N VAL A 382 -10.92 -12.44 5.56
CA VAL A 382 -9.60 -11.81 5.38
C VAL A 382 -8.88 -11.62 6.70
N ARG A 383 -9.59 -11.23 7.76
CA ARG A 383 -9.03 -11.15 9.12
C ARG A 383 -8.54 -12.52 9.59
N ALA A 384 -9.35 -13.57 9.41
CA ALA A 384 -8.96 -14.94 9.73
C ALA A 384 -7.75 -15.43 8.91
N TYR A 385 -7.63 -15.04 7.63
CA TYR A 385 -6.45 -15.36 6.82
C TYR A 385 -5.18 -14.68 7.33
N ARG A 386 -5.28 -13.42 7.76
CA ARG A 386 -4.16 -12.69 8.38
C ARG A 386 -3.74 -13.31 9.69
N GLU A 387 -4.71 -13.69 10.53
CA GLU A 387 -4.49 -14.42 11.77
C GLU A 387 -3.74 -15.73 11.53
N GLU A 388 -4.21 -16.52 10.57
CA GLU A 388 -3.63 -17.81 10.26
C GLU A 388 -2.20 -17.70 9.70
N ILE A 389 -1.94 -16.77 8.79
CA ILE A 389 -0.58 -16.54 8.25
C ILE A 389 0.36 -16.07 9.35
N ALA A 390 -0.08 -15.11 10.18
CA ALA A 390 0.74 -14.62 11.28
C ALA A 390 1.07 -15.76 12.26
N ARG A 391 0.10 -16.61 12.59
CA ARG A 391 0.29 -17.79 13.43
C ARG A 391 1.30 -18.78 12.84
N VAL A 392 1.16 -19.11 11.56
CA VAL A 392 2.06 -20.06 10.88
C VAL A 392 3.48 -19.50 10.81
N CYS A 393 3.64 -18.23 10.43
CA CYS A 393 4.96 -17.60 10.37
C CYS A 393 5.60 -17.50 11.75
N ALA A 394 4.87 -16.98 12.76
CA ALA A 394 5.39 -16.86 14.12
C ALA A 394 5.81 -18.21 14.71
N ARG A 395 5.02 -19.27 14.48
CA ARG A 395 5.35 -20.62 14.90
C ARG A 395 6.61 -21.14 14.20
N ALA A 396 6.63 -21.11 12.86
CA ALA A 396 7.74 -21.62 12.08
C ALA A 396 9.04 -20.85 12.37
N GLU A 397 8.96 -19.55 12.60
CA GLU A 397 10.10 -18.72 13.02
C GLU A 397 10.57 -19.09 14.42
N SER A 398 9.65 -19.34 15.35
CA SER A 398 10.02 -19.81 16.69
C SER A 398 10.64 -21.22 16.69
N GLU A 399 10.20 -22.11 15.79
CA GLU A 399 10.66 -23.50 15.68
C GLU A 399 11.93 -23.67 14.82
N SER A 400 12.08 -22.89 13.74
CA SER A 400 13.23 -22.98 12.82
C SER A 400 14.51 -22.39 13.40
N PHE A 401 14.39 -21.56 14.43
CA PHE A 401 15.51 -21.22 15.31
C PHE A 401 15.68 -22.22 16.46
N GLY A 402 15.28 -23.47 16.20
CA GLY A 402 15.44 -24.62 17.08
C GLY A 402 16.76 -24.54 17.82
N VAL A 403 16.63 -24.45 19.14
CA VAL A 403 17.68 -24.78 20.09
C VAL A 403 18.15 -26.18 19.70
N ASP A 404 19.30 -26.31 19.03
CA ASP A 404 20.04 -27.58 19.11
C ASP A 404 20.35 -27.77 20.61
N PRO A 405 19.87 -28.84 21.26
CA PRO A 405 20.14 -29.08 22.67
C PRO A 405 21.64 -29.13 22.99
N GLN A 406 22.48 -29.40 21.98
CA GLN A 406 23.93 -29.50 22.11
C GLN A 406 24.67 -28.25 21.63
N ASN A 407 24.11 -27.43 20.73
CA ASN A 407 24.68 -26.15 20.27
C ASN A 407 23.58 -25.11 19.93
N PRO A 408 22.96 -24.44 20.92
CA PRO A 408 21.93 -23.43 20.64
C PRO A 408 22.47 -22.37 19.66
N PRO A 409 21.67 -21.91 18.66
CA PRO A 409 22.07 -20.78 17.84
C PRO A 409 22.40 -19.58 18.76
N PRO A 410 23.37 -18.72 18.38
CA PRO A 410 23.73 -17.58 19.21
C PRO A 410 22.44 -16.80 19.56
N PRO A 411 22.09 -16.66 20.85
CA PRO A 411 20.77 -16.15 21.24
C PRO A 411 20.50 -14.80 20.59
N VAL A 412 19.27 -14.43 20.25
CA VAL A 412 18.96 -13.01 20.08
C VAL A 412 18.88 -12.40 21.48
N ARG A 413 19.99 -11.99 22.09
CA ARG A 413 20.04 -11.37 23.42
C ARG A 413 19.27 -10.06 23.44
N VAL A 414 17.99 -10.16 23.77
CA VAL A 414 17.23 -9.07 24.37
C VAL A 414 17.44 -9.15 25.87
N ARG A 415 18.40 -8.37 26.40
CA ARG A 415 18.78 -8.39 27.83
C ARG A 415 18.79 -9.82 28.41
N ASP A 416 19.52 -10.72 27.74
CA ASP A 416 19.77 -12.12 28.18
C ASP A 416 18.68 -13.18 27.91
N GLN A 417 17.73 -12.96 26.99
CA GLN A 417 16.74 -13.98 26.56
C GLN A 417 16.93 -14.45 25.10
N VAL A 418 16.39 -15.61 24.72
CA VAL A 418 16.34 -16.12 23.32
C VAL A 418 15.13 -15.50 22.60
N LEU A 419 15.19 -15.30 21.26
CA LEU A 419 14.08 -14.74 20.47
C LEU A 419 12.74 -15.43 20.77
N SER A 420 12.72 -16.76 20.90
CA SER A 420 11.52 -17.53 21.26
C SER A 420 10.95 -17.17 22.63
N SER A 421 11.80 -16.99 23.65
CA SER A 421 11.42 -16.52 24.99
C SER A 421 10.98 -15.05 24.99
N PHE A 422 11.60 -14.23 24.14
CA PHE A 422 11.27 -12.82 23.95
C PHE A 422 9.90 -12.63 23.27
N LEU A 423 9.62 -13.42 22.22
CA LEU A 423 8.30 -13.46 21.59
C LEU A 423 7.24 -13.91 22.60
N ALA A 424 7.57 -14.87 23.49
CA ALA A 424 6.71 -15.26 24.60
C ALA A 424 6.59 -14.18 25.70
N ALA A 425 7.58 -13.31 25.91
CA ALA A 425 7.52 -12.19 26.85
C ALA A 425 6.70 -11.00 26.30
N LEU A 426 6.83 -10.70 24.99
CA LEU A 426 5.91 -9.80 24.28
C LEU A 426 4.46 -10.28 24.42
N ASN A 427 4.25 -11.60 24.43
CA ASN A 427 2.94 -12.20 24.66
C ASN A 427 2.35 -11.92 26.05
N GLY A 428 3.18 -11.69 27.06
CA GLY A 428 2.75 -11.35 28.42
C GLY A 428 2.56 -9.85 28.68
N ALA A 429 3.14 -8.97 27.85
CA ALA A 429 3.30 -7.55 28.22
C ALA A 429 2.39 -6.56 27.48
N SER A 430 1.78 -6.88 26.32
CA SER A 430 1.13 -5.83 25.51
C SER A 430 0.09 -6.26 24.47
N ALA A 431 -0.44 -7.48 24.50
CA ALA A 431 -1.34 -8.00 23.47
C ALA A 431 -2.58 -8.68 24.06
N ASN A 432 -3.78 -8.16 23.78
CA ASN A 432 -5.07 -8.65 24.29
C ASN A 432 -5.57 -9.90 23.52
N GLY A 433 -4.71 -10.88 23.25
CA GLY A 433 -5.08 -12.16 22.62
C GLY A 433 -4.02 -12.78 21.72
N ALA A 434 -4.19 -14.07 21.38
CA ALA A 434 -3.23 -14.86 20.61
C ALA A 434 -2.92 -14.30 19.21
N PHE A 435 -3.83 -13.54 18.60
CA PHE A 435 -3.55 -12.89 17.31
C PHE A 435 -2.54 -11.76 17.43
N ASP A 436 -2.76 -10.83 18.36
CA ASP A 436 -1.89 -9.66 18.55
C ASP A 436 -0.46 -10.09 18.91
N GLN A 437 -0.35 -11.18 19.65
CA GLN A 437 0.88 -11.91 19.96
C GLN A 437 1.63 -12.40 18.71
N ASN A 438 0.97 -13.21 17.88
CA ASN A 438 1.56 -13.71 16.63
C ASN A 438 1.92 -12.58 15.65
N LYS A 439 1.12 -11.52 15.62
CA LYS A 439 1.37 -10.33 14.82
C LYS A 439 2.60 -9.57 15.31
N ALA A 440 2.73 -9.32 16.62
CA ALA A 440 3.91 -8.69 17.21
C ALA A 440 5.18 -9.51 16.90
N ALA A 441 5.08 -10.84 16.96
CA ALA A 441 6.19 -11.72 16.60
C ALA A 441 6.62 -11.58 15.14
N CYS A 442 5.66 -11.60 14.22
CA CYS A 442 5.96 -11.36 12.81
C CYS A 442 6.58 -9.98 12.58
N GLN A 443 6.10 -8.93 13.25
CA GLN A 443 6.64 -7.57 13.14
C GLN A 443 8.06 -7.44 13.70
N ALA A 444 8.39 -8.18 14.76
CA ALA A 444 9.75 -8.24 15.29
C ALA A 444 10.71 -8.86 14.26
N VAL A 445 10.33 -9.98 13.66
CA VAL A 445 11.12 -10.62 12.58
C VAL A 445 11.27 -9.70 11.38
N GLU A 446 10.19 -9.07 10.95
CA GLU A 446 10.21 -8.15 9.81
C GLU A 446 11.08 -6.91 10.04
N GLN A 447 11.13 -6.38 11.28
CA GLN A 447 12.07 -5.33 11.63
C GLN A 447 13.53 -5.79 11.59
N MET A 448 13.81 -7.02 12.05
CA MET A 448 15.16 -7.58 11.93
C MET A 448 15.54 -7.74 10.45
N MET A 449 14.65 -8.27 9.61
CA MET A 449 14.88 -8.34 8.15
C MET A 449 15.13 -6.95 7.56
N ALA A 450 14.31 -5.95 7.93
CA ALA A 450 14.45 -4.59 7.44
C ALA A 450 15.74 -3.92 7.92
N LYS A 451 16.16 -4.17 9.17
CA LYS A 451 17.41 -3.65 9.73
C LYS A 451 18.62 -4.28 9.05
N ALA A 452 18.59 -5.58 8.75
CA ALA A 452 19.68 -6.26 8.04
C ALA A 452 19.90 -5.69 6.63
N LEU A 453 18.87 -5.13 5.99
CA LEU A 453 19.04 -4.44 4.71
C LEU A 453 19.86 -3.16 4.80
N THR A 454 19.94 -2.52 5.98
CA THR A 454 20.75 -1.31 6.19
C THR A 454 22.17 -1.58 6.64
N ASP A 455 22.48 -2.83 6.99
CA ASP A 455 23.79 -3.24 7.45
C ASP A 455 24.38 -4.13 6.33
N ASP A 456 25.34 -3.58 5.59
CA ASP A 456 25.86 -4.23 4.39
C ASP A 456 26.43 -5.63 4.68
N ALA A 457 26.93 -5.83 5.91
CA ALA A 457 27.44 -7.10 6.37
C ALA A 457 26.36 -8.18 6.57
N GLN A 458 25.08 -7.82 6.76
CA GLN A 458 24.06 -8.68 7.38
C GLN A 458 23.04 -9.32 6.41
N ALA A 459 23.03 -8.87 5.16
CA ALA A 459 22.14 -9.42 4.11
C ALA A 459 22.87 -9.56 2.77
N ARG A 460 24.07 -10.15 2.78
CA ARG A 460 24.94 -10.27 1.60
C ARG A 460 24.42 -11.20 0.51
N ASP A 461 23.58 -12.17 0.85
CA ASP A 461 23.04 -13.11 -0.15
C ASP A 461 22.04 -12.43 -1.09
N GLN A 462 22.51 -12.10 -2.29
CA GLN A 462 21.71 -11.56 -3.37
C GLN A 462 20.51 -12.46 -3.71
N THR A 463 20.65 -13.78 -3.63
CA THR A 463 19.55 -14.72 -3.90
C THR A 463 18.44 -14.56 -2.88
N ALA A 464 18.77 -14.41 -1.60
CA ALA A 464 17.80 -14.14 -0.55
C ALA A 464 17.08 -12.80 -0.77
N LEU A 465 17.81 -11.75 -1.11
CA LEU A 465 17.25 -10.44 -1.42
C LEU A 465 16.28 -10.50 -2.60
N GLU A 466 16.68 -11.11 -3.71
CA GLU A 466 15.86 -11.24 -4.91
C GLU A 466 14.65 -12.15 -4.70
N SER A 467 14.76 -13.16 -3.82
CA SER A 467 13.63 -14.01 -3.46
C SER A 467 12.50 -13.24 -2.77
N VAL A 468 12.82 -12.11 -2.13
CA VAL A 468 11.89 -11.19 -1.49
C VAL A 468 11.43 -10.10 -2.47
N PHE A 469 12.36 -9.43 -3.15
CA PHE A 469 12.07 -8.19 -3.89
C PHE A 469 11.96 -8.35 -5.41
N LYS A 470 12.25 -9.53 -5.98
CA LYS A 470 12.16 -9.83 -7.42
C LYS A 470 11.38 -11.13 -7.67
N ILE A 471 10.22 -11.26 -7.02
CA ILE A 471 9.38 -12.47 -7.14
C ILE A 471 8.90 -12.63 -8.59
N ARG A 472 9.32 -13.72 -9.25
CA ARG A 472 8.76 -14.12 -10.54
C ARG A 472 7.42 -14.81 -10.32
N LEU A 473 6.37 -14.26 -10.92
CA LEU A 473 5.06 -14.91 -10.94
C LEU A 473 4.93 -15.83 -12.15
N MET A 474 4.18 -16.90 -11.98
CA MET A 474 3.53 -17.62 -13.07
C MET A 474 2.52 -16.70 -13.77
N PRO A 475 2.10 -17.03 -15.00
CA PRO A 475 1.10 -16.25 -15.71
C PRO A 475 -0.12 -15.93 -14.85
N THR A 476 -0.45 -14.65 -14.76
CA THR A 476 -1.60 -14.14 -14.03
C THR A 476 -2.88 -14.63 -14.69
N VAL A 477 -3.88 -14.98 -13.88
CA VAL A 477 -5.20 -15.38 -14.40
C VAL A 477 -6.27 -14.37 -14.01
N PHE A 478 -7.00 -13.92 -15.03
CA PHE A 478 -8.12 -13.00 -14.90
C PHE A 478 -9.43 -13.77 -14.96
N ARG A 479 -10.29 -13.54 -13.98
CA ARG A 479 -11.63 -14.11 -13.93
C ARG A 479 -12.65 -12.97 -14.03
N ASN A 480 -13.48 -13.02 -15.06
CA ASN A 480 -14.68 -12.18 -15.10
C ASN A 480 -15.61 -12.68 -14.00
N SER A 481 -16.05 -11.79 -13.12
CA SER A 481 -16.91 -12.15 -11.99
C SER A 481 -18.29 -12.65 -12.44
N GLY A 482 -18.66 -12.38 -13.69
CA GLY A 482 -19.83 -12.99 -14.33
C GLY A 482 -21.14 -12.62 -13.64
N PHE A 483 -21.21 -11.45 -12.99
CA PHE A 483 -22.47 -10.88 -12.52
C PHE A 483 -23.40 -10.71 -13.73
N ARG A 484 -24.14 -11.77 -14.07
CA ARG A 484 -25.39 -11.64 -14.80
C ARG A 484 -26.26 -10.76 -13.94
N ASN A 485 -26.71 -9.63 -14.49
CA ASN A 485 -27.71 -8.75 -13.89
C ASN A 485 -28.70 -9.58 -13.07
N ILE A 486 -28.59 -9.55 -11.75
CA ILE A 486 -29.66 -10.00 -10.88
C ILE A 486 -30.75 -8.96 -11.13
N GLN A 487 -31.68 -9.28 -12.02
CA GLN A 487 -32.89 -8.48 -12.19
C GLN A 487 -33.47 -8.28 -10.79
N PRO A 488 -33.87 -7.06 -10.41
CA PRO A 488 -34.56 -6.86 -9.15
C PRO A 488 -35.75 -7.83 -9.16
N ALA A 489 -35.87 -8.62 -8.09
CA ALA A 489 -37.03 -9.47 -7.91
C ALA A 489 -38.26 -8.58 -8.12
N GLN A 490 -39.05 -8.89 -9.14
CA GLN A 490 -40.34 -8.25 -9.30
C GLN A 490 -41.12 -8.58 -8.04
N GLU A 491 -41.37 -7.56 -7.23
CA GLU A 491 -42.41 -7.59 -6.22
C GLU A 491 -43.72 -7.81 -7.01
N GLY A 492 -44.20 -9.05 -6.98
CA GLY A 492 -45.53 -9.41 -7.46
C GLY A 492 -46.61 -8.86 -6.53
N PRO A 493 -47.84 -8.72 -7.05
CA PRO A 493 -48.92 -7.93 -6.46
C PRO A 493 -49.37 -8.34 -5.06
#